data_AF-A0A6G0PEZ5-F1
#
_entry.id   AF-A0A6G0PEZ5-F1
#
_cell.length_a   1.000
_cell.length_b   1.000
_cell.length_c   1.000
_cell.angle_alpha   90.00
_cell.angle_beta   90.00
_cell.angle_gamma   90.00
#
_symmetry.space_group_name_H-M   'P 1'
#
loop_
_entity.id
_entity.type
_entity.pdbx_description
1 polymer ?
#
loop_
_entity_poly.entity_id
_entity_poly.type
_entity_poly.pdbx_seq_one_letter_code
_entity_poly.pdbx_strand_id
1 'polypeptide(L)'
;MVHCRVGPDDEPVEFDLRRVYDGIKVDGQRVELLFKEALTAMPPPKPNTEKIVQMHEKVRPNVPDEYRNDVLYAPPTESQVQEARMIKQVRTARRKSKNATKPTAAEADETAADQSGGTTLNAQPREAGPPTRKKARKQQ
;
A
#
# COMPACT_ATOMS: atom_id res chain seq x y z
N MET A 1 -18.44 22.25 17.76
CA MET A 1 -18.02 23.63 17.49
C MET A 1 -16.73 23.89 18.24
N VAL A 2 -15.86 24.74 17.71
CA VAL A 2 -14.61 25.15 18.35
C VAL A 2 -14.64 26.65 18.56
N HIS A 3 -14.08 27.09 19.68
CA HIS A 3 -13.96 28.50 20.01
C HIS A 3 -12.50 28.89 19.82
N CYS A 4 -12.24 29.76 18.85
CA CYS A 4 -10.90 30.26 18.57
C CYS A 4 -10.79 31.69 19.09
N ARG A 5 -9.72 31.96 19.84
CA ARG A 5 -9.35 33.32 20.27
C ARG A 5 -7.98 33.67 19.69
N VAL A 6 -7.80 34.93 19.32
CA VAL A 6 -6.51 35.43 18.81
C VAL A 6 -5.56 35.70 19.98
N GLY A 7 -6.05 36.37 21.03
CA GLY A 7 -5.41 36.52 22.33
C GLY A 7 -6.25 35.95 23.48
N PRO A 8 -5.70 35.87 24.71
CA PRO A 8 -6.39 35.28 25.86
C PRO A 8 -7.69 36.00 26.26
N ASP A 9 -7.70 37.34 26.13
CA ASP A 9 -8.82 38.21 26.52
C ASP A 9 -9.74 38.60 25.34
N ASP A 10 -9.42 38.16 24.13
CA ASP A 10 -10.23 38.45 22.95
C ASP A 10 -11.54 37.65 22.95
N GLU A 11 -12.56 38.22 22.33
CA GLU A 11 -13.84 37.56 22.15
C GLU A 11 -13.69 36.28 21.30
N PRO A 12 -14.18 35.12 21.78
CA PRO A 12 -14.05 33.87 21.04
C PRO A 12 -14.91 33.87 19.78
N VAL A 13 -14.27 33.58 18.65
CA VAL A 13 -14.98 33.30 17.40
C VAL A 13 -15.35 31.82 17.37
N GLU A 14 -16.64 31.55 17.23
CA GLU A 14 -17.15 30.19 17.14
C GLU A 14 -17.10 29.68 15.69
N PHE A 15 -16.39 28.58 15.49
CA PHE A 15 -16.28 27.90 14.20
C PHE A 15 -16.90 26.51 14.27
N ASP A 16 -17.75 26.23 13.28
CA ASP A 16 -18.26 24.89 13.04
C ASP A 16 -17.33 24.18 12.05
N LEU A 17 -16.54 23.23 12.55
CA LEU A 17 -15.57 22.48 11.74
C LEU A 17 -16.23 21.40 10.85
N ARG A 18 -17.54 21.21 10.96
CA ARG A 18 -18.24 20.22 10.15
C ARG A 18 -18.19 20.59 8.68
N ARG A 19 -17.92 19.59 7.84
CA ARG A 19 -17.84 19.76 6.39
C ARG A 19 -19.21 20.16 5.84
N VAL A 20 -19.22 21.19 5.00
CA VAL A 20 -20.39 21.65 4.26
C VAL A 20 -20.36 21.02 2.87
N TYR A 21 -21.44 20.34 2.48
CA TYR A 21 -21.64 19.81 1.14
C TYR A 21 -22.84 20.54 0.52
N ASP A 22 -22.69 21.09 -0.68
CA ASP A 22 -23.75 21.82 -1.40
C ASP A 22 -24.44 22.92 -0.56
N GLY A 23 -23.67 23.63 0.27
CA GLY A 23 -24.19 24.67 1.16
C GLY A 23 -24.92 24.15 2.41
N ILE A 24 -25.07 22.83 2.56
CA ILE A 24 -25.75 22.20 3.68
C ILE A 24 -24.71 21.67 4.67
N LYS A 25 -24.83 22.09 5.93
CA LYS A 25 -24.02 21.54 7.02
C LYS A 25 -24.43 20.09 7.26
N VAL A 26 -23.46 19.17 7.20
CA VAL A 26 -23.72 17.77 7.53
C VAL A 26 -23.85 17.65 9.06
N ASP A 27 -25.07 17.53 9.55
CA ASP A 27 -25.38 17.28 10.96
C ASP A 27 -25.30 15.79 11.29
N GLY A 28 -25.31 15.46 12.59
CA GLY A 28 -25.19 14.07 13.03
C GLY A 28 -26.28 13.17 12.44
N GLN A 29 -27.51 13.69 12.32
CA GLN A 29 -28.63 12.96 11.74
C GLN A 29 -28.43 12.71 10.24
N ARG A 30 -27.89 13.68 9.48
CA ARG A 30 -27.55 13.49 8.08
C ARG A 30 -26.41 12.49 7.89
N VAL A 31 -25.43 12.47 8.79
CA VAL A 31 -24.40 11.41 8.78
C VAL A 31 -25.07 10.05 8.98
N GLU A 32 -25.91 9.89 10.00
CA GLU A 32 -26.59 8.62 10.24
C GLU A 32 -27.47 8.17 9.06
N LEU A 33 -28.21 9.11 8.45
CA LEU A 33 -28.99 8.86 7.24
C LEU A 33 -28.09 8.43 6.08
N LEU A 34 -26.98 9.11 5.85
CA LEU A 34 -26.03 8.73 4.80
C LEU A 34 -25.44 7.33 5.05
N PHE A 35 -25.12 7.01 6.30
CA PHE A 35 -24.64 5.66 6.67
C PHE A 35 -25.73 4.59 6.47
N LYS A 36 -27.01 4.90 6.74
CA LYS A 36 -28.12 3.94 6.56
C LYS A 36 -28.54 3.77 5.09
N GLU A 37 -28.61 4.86 4.34
CA GLU A 37 -29.11 4.89 2.96
C GLU A 37 -28.01 4.59 1.93
N ALA A 38 -26.80 5.11 2.13
CA ALA A 38 -25.73 5.02 1.14
C ALA A 38 -24.78 3.83 1.34
N LEU A 39 -24.72 3.24 2.54
CA LEU A 39 -23.98 1.99 2.76
C LEU A 39 -24.87 0.79 2.46
N THR A 40 -25.20 0.62 1.19
CA THR A 40 -25.76 -0.66 0.74
C THR A 40 -24.72 -1.76 0.98
N ALA A 41 -25.11 -2.83 1.66
CA ALA A 41 -24.21 -3.93 1.95
C ALA A 41 -23.79 -4.60 0.63
N MET A 42 -22.52 -4.45 0.27
CA MET A 42 -21.97 -5.15 -0.88
C MET A 42 -21.88 -6.65 -0.60
N PRO A 43 -22.11 -7.51 -1.61
CA PRO A 43 -21.87 -8.93 -1.44
C PRO A 43 -20.40 -9.17 -1.05
N PRO A 44 -20.11 -10.18 -0.22
CA PRO A 44 -18.75 -10.50 0.13
C PRO A 44 -17.94 -10.79 -1.14
N PRO A 45 -16.68 -10.34 -1.21
CA PRO A 45 -15.86 -10.57 -2.39
C PRO A 45 -15.66 -12.07 -2.62
N LYS A 46 -15.55 -12.46 -3.90
CA LYS A 46 -15.23 -13.85 -4.26
C LYS A 46 -13.91 -14.26 -3.57
N PRO A 47 -13.85 -15.45 -2.95
CA PRO A 47 -12.62 -15.98 -2.36
C PRO A 47 -11.46 -16.02 -3.37
N ASN A 48 -10.31 -15.48 -2.99
CA ASN A 48 -9.13 -15.46 -3.85
C ASN A 48 -8.47 -16.84 -3.88
N THR A 49 -8.40 -17.45 -5.07
CA THR A 49 -7.85 -18.80 -5.27
C THR A 49 -6.37 -18.93 -4.91
N GLU A 50 -5.53 -17.91 -5.16
CA GLU A 50 -4.14 -17.93 -4.70
C GLU A 50 -4.05 -18.01 -3.17
N LYS A 51 -4.99 -17.37 -2.47
CA LYS A 51 -5.02 -17.39 -1.00
C LYS A 51 -5.53 -18.71 -0.47
N ILE A 52 -6.56 -19.30 -1.05
CA ILE A 52 -7.05 -20.63 -0.64
C ILE A 52 -5.91 -21.66 -0.72
N VAL A 53 -5.18 -21.70 -1.83
CA VAL A 53 -4.02 -22.60 -2.00
C VAL A 53 -2.93 -22.28 -0.97
N GLN A 54 -2.64 -21.00 -0.73
CA GLN A 54 -1.65 -20.58 0.27
C GLN A 54 -2.06 -21.02 1.70
N MET A 55 -3.33 -20.89 2.05
CA MET A 55 -3.83 -21.27 3.38
C MET A 55 -3.63 -22.75 3.64
N HIS A 56 -3.97 -23.59 2.67
CA HIS A 56 -3.79 -25.04 2.77
C HIS A 56 -2.30 -25.46 2.79
N GLU A 57 -1.46 -24.90 1.91
CA GLU A 57 -0.07 -25.36 1.77
C GLU A 57 0.87 -24.81 2.85
N LYS A 58 0.74 -23.53 3.20
CA LYS A 58 1.73 -22.82 4.03
C LYS A 58 1.25 -22.55 5.43
N VAL A 59 -0.05 -22.30 5.60
CA VAL A 59 -0.58 -21.89 6.90
C VAL A 59 -0.97 -23.12 7.70
N ARG A 60 -1.75 -24.05 7.11
CA ARG A 60 -2.25 -25.27 7.75
C ARG A 60 -1.21 -26.07 8.56
N PRO A 61 0.06 -26.25 8.14
CA PRO A 61 1.06 -26.99 8.93
C PRO A 61 1.34 -26.36 10.30
N ASN A 62 1.22 -25.04 10.41
CA ASN A 62 1.46 -24.28 11.63
C ASN A 62 0.17 -24.04 12.44
N VAL A 63 -0.95 -24.59 11.98
CA VAL A 63 -2.24 -24.48 12.67
C VAL A 63 -2.30 -25.57 13.75
N PRO A 64 -2.66 -25.22 14.99
CA PRO A 64 -2.92 -26.19 16.06
C PRO A 64 -3.96 -27.22 15.62
N ASP A 65 -3.85 -28.45 16.13
CA ASP A 65 -4.68 -29.57 15.70
C ASP A 65 -6.19 -29.31 15.88
N GLU A 66 -6.56 -28.51 16.88
CA GLU A 66 -7.93 -28.11 17.17
C GLU A 66 -8.58 -27.35 15.99
N TYR A 67 -7.78 -26.64 15.19
CA TYR A 67 -8.26 -25.79 14.10
C TYR A 67 -7.90 -26.33 12.70
N ARG A 68 -7.18 -27.45 12.60
CA ARG A 68 -6.76 -28.01 11.30
C ARG A 68 -7.91 -28.46 10.40
N ASN A 69 -9.08 -28.73 10.98
CA ASN A 69 -10.29 -29.17 10.28
C ASN A 69 -11.24 -28.01 9.95
N ASP A 70 -10.85 -26.75 10.19
CA ASP A 70 -11.62 -25.59 9.77
C ASP A 70 -11.73 -25.54 8.22
N VAL A 71 -12.88 -25.10 7.73
CA VAL A 71 -13.17 -24.84 6.31
C VAL A 71 -12.13 -23.91 5.69
N LEU A 72 -11.55 -22.99 6.47
CA LEU A 72 -10.49 -22.08 6.03
C LEU A 72 -9.22 -22.80 5.54
N TYR A 73 -8.92 -23.98 6.09
CA TYR A 73 -7.76 -24.80 5.75
C TYR A 73 -8.12 -26.03 4.92
N ALA A 74 -9.35 -26.09 4.40
CA ALA A 74 -9.79 -27.20 3.57
C ALA A 74 -8.90 -27.34 2.31
N PRO A 75 -8.74 -28.58 1.79
CA PRO A 75 -8.03 -28.81 0.55
C PRO A 75 -8.64 -28.02 -0.61
N PRO A 76 -7.83 -27.28 -1.40
CA PRO A 76 -8.33 -26.54 -2.55
C PRO A 76 -8.81 -27.49 -3.66
N THR A 77 -9.84 -27.08 -4.39
CA THR A 77 -10.30 -27.82 -5.59
C THR A 77 -9.30 -27.69 -6.73
N GLU A 78 -9.23 -28.68 -7.63
CA GLU A 78 -8.32 -28.65 -8.78
C GLU A 78 -8.45 -27.39 -9.64
N SER A 79 -9.68 -26.94 -9.90
CA SER A 79 -9.95 -25.68 -10.63
C SER A 79 -9.34 -24.46 -9.92
N GLN A 80 -9.41 -24.39 -8.59
CA GLN A 80 -8.82 -23.30 -7.81
C GLN A 80 -7.30 -23.33 -7.86
N VAL A 81 -6.69 -24.52 -7.85
CA VAL A 81 -5.24 -24.69 -8.00
C VAL A 81 -4.78 -24.22 -9.38
N GLN A 82 -5.53 -24.53 -10.44
CA GLN A 82 -5.21 -24.09 -11.80
C GLN A 82 -5.32 -22.56 -11.93
N GLU A 83 -6.43 -21.97 -11.45
CA GLU A 83 -6.63 -20.52 -11.46
C GLU A 83 -5.52 -19.80 -10.69
N ALA A 84 -5.17 -20.28 -9.50
CA ALA A 84 -4.07 -19.74 -8.69
C ALA A 84 -2.72 -19.78 -9.43
N ARG A 85 -2.43 -20.88 -10.16
CA ARG A 85 -1.21 -21.00 -10.97
C ARG A 85 -1.17 -19.96 -12.08
N MET A 86 -2.27 -19.78 -12.81
CA MET A 86 -2.37 -18.79 -13.89
C MET A 86 -2.15 -17.37 -13.35
N ILE A 87 -2.83 -17.00 -12.26
CA ILE A 87 -2.67 -15.70 -11.61
C ILE A 87 -1.21 -15.47 -11.19
N LYS A 88 -0.57 -16.48 -10.59
CA LYS A 88 0.83 -16.40 -10.16
C LYS A 88 1.77 -16.20 -11.33
N GLN A 89 1.53 -16.85 -12.47
CA GLN A 89 2.32 -16.69 -13.69
C GLN A 89 2.20 -15.27 -14.24
N VAL A 90 0.98 -14.74 -14.39
CA VAL A 90 0.72 -13.37 -14.86
C VAL A 90 1.42 -12.35 -13.95
N ARG A 91 1.28 -12.49 -12.62
CA ARG A 91 1.95 -11.62 -11.65
C ARG A 91 3.47 -11.67 -11.77
N THR A 92 4.02 -12.86 -11.97
CA THR A 92 5.47 -13.04 -12.11
C THR A 92 5.97 -12.42 -13.41
N ALA A 93 5.26 -12.60 -14.52
CA ALA A 93 5.58 -11.96 -15.79
C ALA A 93 5.54 -10.43 -15.70
N ARG A 94 4.49 -9.86 -15.09
CA ARG A 94 4.36 -8.40 -14.86
C ARG A 94 5.50 -7.84 -13.98
N ARG A 95 5.96 -8.60 -12.99
CA ARG A 95 7.10 -8.21 -12.15
C ARG A 95 8.41 -8.23 -12.94
N LYS A 96 8.61 -9.24 -13.80
CA LYS A 96 9.78 -9.33 -14.67
C LYS A 96 9.84 -8.18 -15.66
N SER A 97 8.74 -7.88 -16.36
CA SER A 97 8.70 -6.76 -17.31
C SER A 97 8.95 -5.42 -16.63
N LYS A 98 8.31 -5.15 -15.49
CA LYS A 98 8.54 -3.91 -14.73
C LYS A 98 10.00 -3.77 -14.26
N ASN A 99 10.67 -4.86 -13.91
CA ASN A 99 12.08 -4.81 -13.50
C ASN A 99 13.05 -4.67 -14.69
N ALA A 100 12.69 -5.18 -15.87
CA ALA A 100 13.48 -5.00 -17.09
C ALA A 100 13.45 -3.55 -17.61
N THR A 101 12.36 -2.82 -17.35
CA THR A 101 12.20 -1.39 -17.74
C THR A 101 12.76 -0.41 -16.69
N LYS A 102 13.28 -0.89 -15.56
CA LYS A 102 14.01 0.01 -14.66
C LYS A 102 15.37 0.28 -15.30
N PRO A 103 15.74 1.54 -15.58
CA PRO A 103 17.07 1.84 -16.06
C PRO A 103 18.06 1.28 -15.05
N THR A 104 19.05 0.55 -15.55
CA THR A 104 20.18 0.17 -14.71
C THR A 104 20.88 1.46 -14.29
N ALA A 105 21.46 1.50 -13.09
CA ALA A 105 22.17 2.67 -12.58
C ALA A 105 23.36 3.12 -13.47
N ALA A 106 23.67 2.37 -14.53
CA ALA A 106 24.66 2.72 -15.54
C ALA A 106 24.12 3.62 -16.67
N GLU A 107 22.81 3.67 -16.93
CA GLU A 107 22.21 4.53 -17.98
C GLU A 107 21.60 5.84 -17.43
N ALA A 108 21.57 6.01 -16.10
CA ALA A 108 21.11 7.25 -15.47
C ALA A 108 22.21 8.33 -15.39
N ASP A 109 23.46 8.01 -15.75
CA ASP A 109 24.62 8.92 -15.62
C ASP A 109 24.93 9.69 -16.92
N GLU A 110 24.43 9.25 -18.09
CA GLU A 110 24.72 9.91 -19.39
C GLU A 110 23.66 10.92 -19.87
N THR A 111 22.57 11.15 -19.13
CA THR A 111 21.53 12.13 -19.53
C THR A 111 21.45 13.37 -18.63
N ALA A 112 22.39 13.53 -17.67
CA ALA A 112 22.42 14.68 -16.76
C ALA A 112 23.48 15.75 -17.13
N ALA A 113 23.89 15.82 -18.40
CA ALA A 113 24.95 16.71 -18.87
C ALA A 113 24.58 17.49 -20.13
N ASP A 114 23.39 18.08 -20.23
CA ASP A 114 23.21 19.32 -20.99
C ASP A 114 21.89 20.03 -20.64
N GLN A 115 21.94 20.89 -19.63
CA GLN A 115 21.22 22.18 -19.58
C GLN A 115 21.57 22.88 -18.26
N SER A 116 22.69 23.60 -18.31
CA SER A 116 23.08 24.60 -17.33
C SER A 116 22.20 25.84 -17.45
N GLY A 117 21.68 26.35 -16.33
CA GLY A 117 20.93 27.61 -16.31
C GLY A 117 20.72 28.24 -14.93
N GLY A 118 21.77 28.29 -14.09
CA GLY A 118 22.00 29.25 -12.97
C GLY A 118 21.03 29.26 -11.77
N THR A 119 21.38 29.67 -10.55
CA THR A 119 22.63 30.15 -9.94
C THR A 119 22.35 30.21 -8.43
N THR A 120 23.17 29.52 -7.62
CA THR A 120 23.58 29.83 -6.22
C THR A 120 22.50 29.81 -5.11
N LEU A 121 22.70 29.43 -3.84
CA LEU A 121 23.83 29.23 -2.89
C LEU A 121 23.34 28.08 -1.95
N ASN A 122 24.09 27.20 -1.32
CA ASN A 122 25.33 27.33 -0.57
C ASN A 122 25.78 25.90 -0.20
N ALA A 123 27.08 25.60 -0.29
CA ALA A 123 27.66 24.30 0.05
C ALA A 123 28.57 24.43 1.28
N GLN A 124 28.62 23.37 2.11
CA GLN A 124 29.81 22.72 2.70
C GLN A 124 29.44 21.85 3.95
N PRO A 125 30.26 20.87 4.39
CA PRO A 125 30.75 19.69 3.65
C PRO A 125 30.69 18.34 4.45
N ARG A 126 30.78 17.25 3.69
CA ARG A 126 31.29 15.87 3.90
C ARG A 126 31.68 15.35 5.30
N GLU A 127 31.42 14.05 5.52
CA GLU A 127 32.47 13.03 5.74
C GLU A 127 32.04 11.67 5.16
N ALA A 128 32.95 11.00 4.45
CA ALA A 128 32.72 9.76 3.71
C ALA A 128 33.47 8.60 4.38
N GLY A 129 32.77 7.52 4.73
CA GLY A 129 33.37 6.24 5.11
C GLY A 129 33.48 5.28 3.91
N PRO A 130 34.56 4.49 3.77
CA PRO A 130 34.90 3.81 2.51
C PRO A 130 34.07 2.54 2.22
N PRO A 131 33.86 2.20 0.92
CA PRO A 131 33.13 1.00 0.51
C PRO A 131 34.04 -0.24 0.43
N THR A 132 33.76 -1.27 1.22
CA THR A 132 34.50 -2.55 1.13
C THR A 132 33.73 -3.59 0.31
N ARG A 133 34.15 -3.70 -0.95
CA ARG A 133 34.24 -4.86 -1.86
C ARG A 133 33.44 -6.15 -1.55
N LYS A 134 32.57 -6.50 -2.51
CA LYS A 134 32.07 -7.86 -2.79
C LYS A 134 33.22 -8.83 -3.10
N LYS A 135 33.18 -10.05 -2.55
CA LYS A 135 33.85 -11.23 -3.12
C LYS A 135 32.96 -12.47 -3.03
N ALA A 136 33.20 -13.35 -3.99
CA ALA A 136 32.26 -14.29 -4.59
C ALA A 136 32.04 -15.61 -3.83
N ARG A 137 30.90 -16.21 -4.18
CA ARG A 137 30.53 -17.63 -4.20
C ARG A 137 31.72 -18.59 -4.30
N LYS A 138 31.77 -19.59 -3.42
CA LYS A 138 32.46 -20.86 -3.68
C LYS A 138 31.55 -22.01 -3.28
N GLN A 139 31.38 -22.93 -4.23
CA GLN A 139 30.71 -24.21 -4.05
C GLN A 139 31.64 -25.13 -3.24
N GLN A 140 31.06 -25.92 -2.34
CA GLN A 140 31.36 -27.34 -2.14
C GLN A 140 30.22 -27.96 -1.34
#